data_AF-A0A060CQ05-F1
#
_entry.id   AF-A0A060CQ05-F1
#
_cell.length_a   1.000
_cell.length_b   1.000
_cell.length_c   1.000
_cell.angle_alpha   90.00
_cell.angle_beta   90.00
_cell.angle_gamma   90.00
#
_symmetry.space_group_name_H-M   'P 1'
#
loop_
_entity.id
_entity.type
_entity.pdbx_description
1 polymer ?
#
loop_
_entity_poly.entity_id
_entity_poly.type
_entity_poly.pdbx_seq_one_letter_code
_entity_poly.pdbx_strand_id
1 'polypeptide(L)'
;DAGEDRGVVWGFNIIYSGNFRNRIEVDHYDITRVQVGINPEEFSWTLGPGESFTTPQAVVSMSDEGFNGLSARMSEFVMRHVVNQNFARRDRPVLINNWEATYFDFDEGRILDIARRAKDIGVELFVLDDGWFGHRDDDTTSLGDWVADPRKLSGGITSLSDRIHAIVV
;
A
#
# COMPACT_ATOMS: atom_id res chain seq x y z
N ASP A 1 10.26 -5.54 31.64
CA ASP A 1 10.42 -4.25 30.97
C ASP A 1 11.15 -4.48 29.66
N ALA A 2 10.70 -3.86 28.57
CA ALA A 2 11.25 -4.03 27.23
C ALA A 2 11.52 -2.68 26.60
N GLY A 3 12.59 -2.59 25.83
CA GLY A 3 12.98 -1.40 25.06
C GLY A 3 13.42 -1.80 23.65
N GLU A 4 14.08 -0.87 22.96
CA GLU A 4 14.52 -1.12 21.57
C GLU A 4 15.45 -2.33 21.46
N ASP A 5 16.44 -2.42 22.34
CA ASP A 5 17.53 -3.41 22.23
C ASP A 5 17.50 -4.50 23.31
N ARG A 6 16.42 -4.60 24.09
CA ARG A 6 16.30 -5.59 25.17
C ARG A 6 14.86 -5.93 25.55
N GLY A 7 14.68 -7.14 26.06
CA GLY A 7 13.45 -7.57 26.73
C GLY A 7 12.54 -8.37 25.82
N VAL A 8 11.67 -9.16 26.44
CA VAL A 8 10.74 -10.07 25.75
C VAL A 8 9.53 -9.29 25.24
N VAL A 9 9.29 -9.36 23.94
CA VAL A 9 8.18 -8.74 23.22
C VAL A 9 7.51 -9.74 22.29
N TRP A 10 6.19 -9.67 22.19
CA TRP A 10 5.40 -10.45 21.25
C TRP A 10 4.77 -9.52 20.21
N GLY A 11 4.92 -9.85 18.93
CA GLY A 11 4.35 -9.12 17.80
C GLY A 11 3.23 -9.91 17.16
N PHE A 12 2.15 -9.21 16.81
CA PHE A 12 0.98 -9.80 16.19
C PHE A 12 0.56 -8.98 14.97
N ASN A 13 0.26 -9.64 13.85
CA ASN A 13 -0.25 -9.02 12.64
C ASN A 13 -1.26 -9.95 11.94
N ILE A 14 -2.00 -9.46 10.95
CA ILE A 14 -2.96 -10.23 10.16
C ILE A 14 -2.77 -9.97 8.67
N ILE A 15 -2.75 -11.02 7.85
CA ILE A 15 -2.71 -10.90 6.40
C ILE A 15 -4.15 -10.72 5.90
N TYR A 16 -4.70 -9.53 6.13
CA TYR A 16 -6.06 -9.14 5.78
C TYR A 16 -6.19 -7.63 5.66
N SER A 17 -7.02 -7.14 4.73
CA SER A 17 -7.16 -5.70 4.44
C SER A 17 -8.58 -5.16 4.67
N GLY A 18 -9.50 -5.99 5.20
CA GLY A 18 -10.85 -5.57 5.59
C GLY A 18 -10.95 -5.29 7.09
N ASN A 19 -12.17 -5.33 7.64
CA ASN A 19 -12.42 -5.11 9.06
C ASN A 19 -11.73 -6.19 9.92
N PHE A 20 -10.84 -5.77 10.82
CA PHE A 20 -10.11 -6.66 11.73
C PHE A 20 -10.24 -6.19 13.19
N ARG A 21 -9.96 -7.08 14.13
CA ARG A 21 -9.89 -6.75 15.56
C ARG A 21 -8.70 -7.42 16.23
N ASN A 22 -7.90 -6.61 16.91
CA ASN A 22 -6.87 -7.05 17.85
C ASN A 22 -7.39 -6.81 19.27
N ARG A 23 -7.63 -7.88 20.03
CA ARG A 23 -8.14 -7.81 21.40
C ARG A 23 -7.13 -8.41 22.37
N ILE A 24 -6.86 -7.68 23.44
CA ILE A 24 -6.11 -8.15 24.60
C ILE A 24 -7.07 -8.09 25.79
N GLU A 25 -7.26 -9.22 26.45
CA GLU A 25 -8.12 -9.33 27.62
C GLU A 25 -7.34 -10.01 28.75
N VAL A 26 -7.41 -9.43 29.95
CA VAL A 26 -6.88 -10.02 31.18
C VAL A 26 -8.08 -10.49 32.00
N ASP A 27 -8.12 -11.78 32.31
CA ASP A 27 -9.20 -12.34 33.12
C ASP A 27 -8.99 -12.09 34.63
N HIS A 28 -9.93 -12.53 35.46
CA HIS A 28 -9.87 -12.35 36.91
C HIS A 28 -8.82 -13.23 37.62
N TYR A 29 -8.07 -14.05 36.86
CA TYR A 29 -6.91 -14.83 37.32
C TYR A 29 -5.59 -14.27 36.79
N ASP A 30 -5.57 -13.04 36.27
CA ASP A 30 -4.40 -12.36 35.68
C ASP A 30 -3.84 -13.09 34.45
N ILE A 31 -4.66 -13.88 33.74
CA ILE A 31 -4.26 -14.54 32.48
C ILE A 31 -4.59 -13.63 31.30
N THR A 32 -3.59 -13.38 30.47
CA THR A 32 -3.74 -12.56 29.25
C THR A 32 -4.12 -13.44 28.05
N ARG A 33 -5.23 -13.13 27.37
CA ARG A 33 -5.62 -13.68 26.08
C ARG A 33 -5.46 -12.62 24.99
N VAL A 34 -4.71 -12.97 23.94
CA VAL A 34 -4.56 -12.15 22.73
C VAL A 34 -5.34 -12.82 21.58
N GLN A 35 -6.20 -12.05 20.91
CA GLN A 35 -6.99 -12.50 19.76
C GLN A 35 -6.78 -11.55 18.58
N VAL A 36 -6.57 -12.12 17.40
CA VAL A 36 -6.30 -11.40 16.14
C VAL A 36 -7.10 -12.08 15.03
N GLY A 37 -7.91 -11.32 14.29
CA GLY A 37 -8.77 -11.90 13.27
C GLY A 37 -9.71 -10.89 12.62
N ILE A 38 -10.64 -11.40 11.82
CA ILE A 38 -11.76 -10.63 11.27
C ILE A 38 -12.55 -10.00 12.42
N ASN A 39 -12.94 -8.73 12.25
CA ASN A 39 -13.80 -8.07 13.24
C ASN A 39 -15.17 -8.77 13.28
N PRO A 40 -15.64 -9.25 14.44
CA PRO A 40 -16.98 -9.84 14.54
C PRO A 40 -18.12 -8.83 14.31
N GLU A 41 -17.86 -7.54 14.50
CA GLU A 41 -18.83 -6.50 14.13
C GLU A 41 -18.95 -6.42 12.60
N GLU A 42 -20.19 -6.36 12.11
CA GLU A 42 -20.51 -6.35 10.67
C GLU A 42 -20.01 -7.59 9.89
N PHE A 43 -19.80 -8.73 10.56
CA PHE A 43 -19.39 -9.98 9.93
C PHE A 43 -20.32 -11.15 10.27
N SER A 44 -20.78 -11.86 9.24
CA SER A 44 -21.49 -13.14 9.34
C SER A 44 -21.24 -13.96 8.08
N TRP A 45 -21.01 -15.25 8.24
CA TRP A 45 -20.78 -16.18 7.12
C TRP A 45 -21.64 -17.43 7.29
N THR A 46 -22.59 -17.64 6.38
CA THR A 46 -23.46 -18.81 6.38
C THR A 46 -22.77 -19.97 5.66
N LEU A 47 -22.75 -21.15 6.27
CA LEU A 47 -22.23 -22.38 5.67
C LEU A 47 -23.33 -23.42 5.50
N GLY A 48 -23.52 -23.89 4.28
CA GLY A 48 -24.33 -25.06 3.95
C GLY A 48 -23.59 -26.39 4.18
N PRO A 49 -24.29 -27.53 4.02
CA PRO A 49 -23.66 -28.84 4.14
C PRO A 49 -22.51 -29.04 3.16
N GLY A 50 -21.32 -29.37 3.67
CA GLY A 50 -20.12 -29.60 2.86
C GLY A 50 -19.33 -28.34 2.49
N GLU A 51 -19.82 -27.15 2.84
CA GLU A 51 -19.07 -25.90 2.65
C GLU A 51 -18.02 -25.68 3.75
N SER A 52 -17.05 -24.82 3.47
CA SER A 52 -15.99 -24.45 4.43
C SER A 52 -15.71 -22.95 4.39
N PHE A 53 -15.16 -22.45 5.50
CA PHE A 53 -14.68 -21.08 5.62
C PHE A 53 -13.22 -21.11 6.06
N THR A 54 -12.37 -20.35 5.38
CA THR A 54 -10.96 -20.19 5.73
C THR A 54 -10.73 -18.78 6.25
N THR A 55 -10.20 -18.68 7.46
CA THR A 55 -9.83 -17.39 8.05
C THR A 55 -8.58 -16.81 7.38
N PRO A 56 -8.37 -15.49 7.44
CA PRO A 56 -7.07 -14.91 7.12
C PRO A 56 -5.98 -15.46 8.03
N GLN A 57 -4.73 -15.43 7.57
CA GLN A 57 -3.60 -15.88 8.35
C GLN A 57 -3.21 -14.80 9.37
N ALA A 58 -3.08 -15.18 10.64
CA ALA A 58 -2.43 -14.37 11.66
C ALA A 58 -0.92 -14.63 11.65
N VAL A 59 -0.14 -13.58 11.90
CA VAL A 59 1.32 -13.64 12.04
C VAL A 59 1.65 -13.39 13.50
N VAL A 60 2.38 -14.30 14.11
CA VAL A 60 2.87 -14.17 15.49
C VAL A 60 4.38 -14.30 15.48
N SER A 61 5.05 -13.38 16.18
CA SER A 61 6.49 -13.41 16.37
C SER A 61 6.84 -13.04 17.81
N MET A 62 8.02 -13.43 18.25
CA MET A 62 8.54 -13.11 19.57
C MET A 62 10.01 -12.77 19.46
N SER A 63 10.45 -11.80 20.26
CA SER A 63 11.86 -11.42 20.41
C SER A 63 12.18 -11.17 21.87
N ASP A 64 13.34 -11.63 22.31
CA ASP A 64 13.99 -11.31 23.58
C ASP A 64 15.04 -10.19 23.44
N GLU A 65 15.30 -9.76 22.21
CA GLU A 65 16.23 -8.68 21.83
C GLU A 65 15.51 -7.32 21.71
N GLY A 66 14.35 -7.15 22.36
CA GLY A 66 13.57 -5.91 22.29
C GLY A 66 12.83 -5.69 20.97
N PHE A 67 12.34 -4.47 20.78
CA PHE A 67 11.52 -4.08 19.63
C PHE A 67 12.28 -4.10 18.31
N ASN A 68 13.59 -3.83 18.30
CA ASN A 68 14.44 -3.93 17.12
C ASN A 68 14.52 -5.38 16.62
N GLY A 69 14.77 -6.33 17.52
CA GLY A 69 14.81 -7.75 17.17
C GLY A 69 13.47 -8.26 16.64
N LEU A 70 12.35 -7.82 17.25
CA LEU A 70 11.01 -8.18 16.77
C LEU A 70 10.74 -7.62 15.37
N SER A 71 11.05 -6.34 15.16
CA SER A 71 10.87 -5.65 13.88
C SER A 71 11.69 -6.31 12.79
N ALA A 72 12.97 -6.61 13.03
CA ALA A 72 13.84 -7.30 12.08
C ALA A 72 13.28 -8.67 11.68
N ARG A 73 12.83 -9.50 12.64
CA ARG A 73 12.25 -10.82 12.38
C ARG A 73 10.96 -10.73 11.57
N MET A 74 10.06 -9.79 11.92
CA MET A 74 8.80 -9.60 11.19
C MET A 74 9.02 -9.03 9.79
N SER A 75 9.93 -8.06 9.64
CA SER A 75 10.32 -7.53 8.33
C SER A 75 10.93 -8.62 7.44
N GLU A 76 11.83 -9.44 7.97
CA GLU A 76 12.39 -10.56 7.22
C GLU A 76 11.31 -11.54 6.75
N PHE A 77 10.37 -11.91 7.63
CA PHE A 77 9.23 -12.74 7.28
C PHE A 77 8.40 -12.11 6.15
N VAL A 78 8.04 -10.83 6.27
CA VAL A 78 7.26 -10.11 5.25
C VAL A 78 7.99 -10.10 3.90
N MET A 79 9.28 -9.82 3.90
CA MET A 79 10.08 -9.75 2.67
C MET A 79 10.25 -11.10 1.99
N ARG A 80 10.37 -12.19 2.75
CA ARG A 80 10.58 -13.54 2.21
C ARG A 80 9.29 -14.28 1.84
N HIS A 81 8.19 -14.01 2.54
CA HIS A 81 7.00 -14.87 2.50
C HIS A 81 5.69 -14.15 2.20
N VAL A 82 5.65 -12.81 2.25
CA VAL A 82 4.40 -12.05 2.06
C VAL A 82 4.45 -11.16 0.84
N VAL A 83 5.49 -10.34 0.69
CA VAL A 83 5.64 -9.40 -0.43
C VAL A 83 5.82 -10.17 -1.74
N ASN A 84 5.29 -9.61 -2.83
CA ASN A 84 5.50 -10.14 -4.18
C ASN A 84 7.01 -10.27 -4.48
N GLN A 85 7.46 -11.49 -4.74
CA GLN A 85 8.88 -11.81 -4.89
C GLN A 85 9.52 -11.18 -6.13
N ASN A 86 8.73 -10.71 -7.10
CA ASN A 86 9.23 -9.92 -8.23
C ASN A 86 9.79 -8.55 -7.80
N PHE A 87 9.37 -8.05 -6.63
CA PHE A 87 9.74 -6.73 -6.12
C PHE A 87 10.40 -6.77 -4.73
N ALA A 88 10.31 -7.89 -4.00
CA ALA A 88 10.82 -7.99 -2.64
C ALA A 88 12.31 -7.62 -2.52
N ARG A 89 13.16 -8.00 -3.47
CA ARG A 89 14.60 -7.70 -3.43
C ARG A 89 15.06 -6.78 -4.55
N ARG A 90 14.12 -6.08 -5.19
CA ARG A 90 14.41 -5.15 -6.28
C ARG A 90 14.45 -3.73 -5.71
N ASP A 91 15.48 -2.98 -6.08
CA ASP A 91 15.54 -1.55 -5.77
C ASP A 91 14.34 -0.83 -6.39
N ARG A 92 13.74 0.07 -5.62
CA ARG A 92 12.57 0.84 -6.04
C ARG A 92 13.04 2.14 -6.69
N PRO A 93 12.48 2.52 -7.85
CA PRO A 93 12.91 3.73 -8.53
C PRO A 93 12.60 4.98 -7.69
N VAL A 94 13.50 5.95 -7.72
CA VAL A 94 13.24 7.32 -7.26
C VAL A 94 12.20 7.93 -8.18
N LEU A 95 11.02 8.25 -7.63
CA LEU A 95 9.88 8.71 -8.41
C LEU A 95 9.57 10.19 -8.18
N ILE A 96 8.93 10.81 -9.16
CA ILE A 96 8.19 12.07 -9.01
C ILE A 96 6.71 11.82 -9.27
N ASN A 97 5.86 12.40 -8.44
CA ASN A 97 4.40 12.34 -8.57
C ASN A 97 3.87 13.77 -8.69
N ASN A 98 2.94 14.04 -9.62
CA ASN A 98 2.47 15.40 -9.88
C ASN A 98 1.34 15.90 -8.96
N TRP A 99 0.84 15.09 -8.01
CA TRP A 99 -0.33 15.42 -7.19
C TRP A 99 -0.22 16.79 -6.52
N GLU A 100 0.76 17.02 -5.65
CA GLU A 100 0.90 18.33 -4.99
C GLU A 100 1.49 19.41 -5.91
N ALA A 101 2.05 19.04 -7.06
CA ALA A 101 2.63 19.98 -8.01
C ALA A 101 1.57 20.68 -8.86
N THR A 102 0.43 20.02 -9.10
CA THR A 102 -0.63 20.54 -9.99
C THR A 102 -2.04 20.35 -9.47
N TYR A 103 -2.26 19.43 -8.52
CA TYR A 103 -3.57 18.85 -8.24
C TYR A 103 -4.26 18.50 -9.57
N PHE A 104 -5.51 18.89 -9.75
CA PHE A 104 -6.28 18.68 -10.98
C PHE A 104 -5.90 19.65 -12.13
N ASP A 105 -5.14 20.72 -11.86
CA ASP A 105 -4.79 21.76 -12.84
C ASP A 105 -3.53 21.40 -13.65
N PHE A 106 -3.69 20.44 -14.57
CA PHE A 106 -2.64 20.06 -15.51
C PHE A 106 -3.17 19.79 -16.91
N ASP A 107 -2.25 19.88 -17.87
CA ASP A 107 -2.37 19.35 -19.21
C ASP A 107 -1.11 18.55 -19.57
N GLU A 108 -1.11 17.92 -20.73
CA GLU A 108 0.02 17.15 -21.26
C GLU A 108 1.32 17.96 -21.29
N GLY A 109 1.26 19.26 -21.63
CA GLY A 109 2.44 20.12 -21.72
C GLY A 109 3.11 20.30 -20.37
N ARG A 110 2.32 20.64 -19.34
CA ARG A 110 2.80 20.82 -17.96
C ARG A 110 3.41 19.54 -17.38
N ILE A 111 2.80 18.39 -17.66
CA ILE A 111 3.31 17.08 -17.24
C ILE A 111 4.68 16.79 -17.86
N LEU A 112 4.84 17.03 -19.16
CA LEU A 112 6.11 16.82 -19.85
C LEU A 112 7.21 17.77 -19.36
N ASP A 113 6.87 19.00 -19.01
CA ASP A 113 7.82 19.95 -18.42
C ASP A 113 8.32 19.50 -17.05
N ILE A 114 7.44 18.96 -16.20
CA ILE A 114 7.83 18.35 -14.93
C ILE A 114 8.76 17.15 -15.19
N ALA A 115 8.40 16.27 -16.12
CA ALA A 115 9.19 15.08 -16.44
C ALA A 115 10.61 15.42 -16.94
N ARG A 116 10.76 16.45 -17.77
CA ARG A 116 12.09 16.91 -18.24
C ARG A 116 12.96 17.42 -17.09
N ARG A 117 12.39 18.25 -16.20
CA ARG A 117 13.12 18.75 -15.02
C ARG A 117 13.46 17.64 -14.04
N ALA A 118 12.57 16.67 -13.90
CA ALA A 118 12.80 15.49 -13.06
C ALA A 118 13.97 14.64 -13.59
N LYS A 119 14.07 14.47 -14.91
CA LYS A 119 15.22 13.83 -15.55
C LYS A 119 16.53 14.53 -15.23
N ASP A 120 16.56 15.87 -15.26
CA ASP A 120 17.77 16.66 -15.00
C ASP A 120 18.34 16.44 -13.59
N ILE A 121 17.51 16.04 -12.63
CA ILE A 121 17.91 15.73 -11.24
C ILE A 121 18.01 14.22 -10.95
N GLY A 122 17.89 13.37 -11.98
CA GLY A 122 18.07 11.93 -11.86
C GLY A 122 16.87 11.14 -11.36
N VAL A 123 15.64 11.65 -11.51
CA VAL A 123 14.41 10.87 -11.24
C VAL A 123 14.27 9.74 -12.26
N GLU A 124 13.85 8.58 -11.80
CA GLU A 124 13.81 7.31 -12.55
C GLU A 124 12.37 6.90 -12.94
N LEU A 125 11.35 7.43 -12.26
CA LEU A 125 9.95 7.10 -12.52
C LEU A 125 9.06 8.35 -12.44
N PHE A 126 8.22 8.56 -13.45
CA PHE A 126 7.15 9.56 -13.40
C PHE A 126 5.81 8.89 -13.05
N VAL A 127 5.09 9.44 -12.09
CA VAL A 127 3.74 9.00 -11.70
C VAL A 127 2.75 10.11 -12.04
N LEU A 128 1.84 9.80 -12.96
CA LEU A 128 0.66 10.61 -13.22
C LEU A 128 -0.41 10.30 -12.17
N ASP A 129 -0.76 11.28 -11.36
CA ASP A 129 -1.74 11.16 -10.29
C ASP A 129 -3.15 11.58 -10.75
N ASP A 130 -4.06 11.84 -9.81
CA ASP A 130 -5.48 12.06 -10.04
C ASP A 130 -5.79 13.18 -11.05
N GLY A 131 -6.89 13.02 -11.78
CA GLY A 131 -7.42 14.00 -12.72
C GLY A 131 -7.26 13.67 -14.21
N TRP A 132 -6.63 12.54 -14.57
CA TRP A 132 -6.38 12.15 -15.97
C TRP A 132 -7.57 11.51 -16.69
N PHE A 133 -8.62 11.14 -15.95
CA PHE A 133 -9.73 10.32 -16.44
C PHE A 133 -11.09 11.05 -16.41
N GLY A 134 -12.00 10.61 -17.27
CA GLY A 134 -13.36 11.14 -17.39
C GLY A 134 -13.36 12.65 -17.64
N HIS A 135 -13.89 13.40 -16.68
CA HIS A 135 -13.85 14.86 -16.64
C HIS A 135 -13.42 15.36 -15.25
N ARG A 136 -12.42 14.69 -14.68
CA ARG A 136 -12.02 14.87 -13.28
C ARG A 136 -11.16 16.12 -13.09
N ASP A 137 -11.86 17.25 -12.96
CA ASP A 137 -11.30 18.57 -12.65
C ASP A 137 -11.33 18.90 -11.14
N ASP A 138 -12.01 18.05 -10.37
CA ASP A 138 -12.08 18.07 -8.90
C ASP A 138 -12.30 16.64 -8.35
N ASP A 139 -12.45 16.52 -7.03
CA ASP A 139 -12.65 15.24 -6.35
C ASP A 139 -14.12 14.75 -6.34
N THR A 140 -15.05 15.48 -6.95
CA THR A 140 -16.51 15.26 -6.82
C THR A 140 -17.13 14.44 -7.95
N THR A 141 -16.39 14.15 -9.03
CA THR A 141 -16.91 13.46 -10.23
C THR A 141 -15.97 12.37 -10.76
N SER A 142 -16.45 11.62 -11.77
CA SER A 142 -15.65 10.72 -12.63
C SER A 142 -15.06 9.43 -12.01
N LEU A 143 -15.12 9.20 -10.69
CA LEU A 143 -14.72 7.90 -10.12
C LEU A 143 -15.58 6.77 -10.70
N GLY A 144 -14.94 5.84 -11.40
CA GLY A 144 -15.60 4.77 -12.17
C GLY A 144 -15.39 4.88 -13.68
N ASP A 145 -15.10 6.08 -14.19
CA ASP A 145 -14.91 6.36 -15.61
C ASP A 145 -13.43 6.35 -15.99
N TRP A 146 -12.80 5.18 -16.00
CA TRP A 146 -11.36 5.00 -16.24
C TRP A 146 -10.95 5.14 -17.72
N VAL A 147 -11.35 6.22 -18.36
CA VAL A 147 -11.04 6.58 -19.75
C VAL A 147 -10.32 7.92 -19.75
N ALA A 148 -9.23 8.04 -20.51
CA ALA A 148 -8.43 9.26 -20.55
C ALA A 148 -9.25 10.49 -20.97
N ASP A 149 -9.08 11.61 -20.26
CA ASP A 149 -9.70 12.89 -20.60
C ASP A 149 -8.94 13.56 -21.76
N PRO A 150 -9.51 13.62 -22.98
CA PRO A 150 -8.84 14.21 -24.13
C PRO A 150 -8.64 15.73 -24.00
N ARG A 151 -9.32 16.41 -23.05
CA ARG A 151 -9.12 17.84 -22.78
C ARG A 151 -7.75 18.11 -22.15
N LYS A 152 -7.28 17.20 -21.28
CA LYS A 152 -5.97 17.28 -20.63
C LYS A 152 -4.90 16.52 -21.40
N LEU A 153 -5.26 15.35 -21.93
CA LEU A 153 -4.36 14.41 -22.59
C LEU A 153 -4.86 14.12 -24.00
N SER A 154 -4.61 15.03 -24.93
CA SER A 154 -5.14 14.96 -26.30
C SER A 154 -4.75 13.67 -27.05
N GLY A 155 -3.55 13.14 -26.80
CA GLY A 155 -3.08 11.85 -27.33
C GLY A 155 -3.43 10.62 -26.47
N GLY A 156 -4.18 10.82 -25.37
CA GLY A 156 -4.46 9.79 -24.36
C GLY A 156 -3.22 9.35 -23.57
N ILE A 157 -3.43 8.38 -22.68
CA ILE A 157 -2.37 7.85 -21.79
C ILE A 157 -1.23 7.21 -22.58
N THR A 158 -1.51 6.50 -23.68
CA THR A 158 -0.48 5.84 -24.49
C THR A 158 0.51 6.85 -25.08
N SER A 159 0.01 7.94 -25.65
CA SER A 159 0.89 8.96 -26.23
C SER A 159 1.73 9.66 -25.15
N LEU A 160 1.12 9.93 -23.99
CA LEU A 160 1.85 10.48 -22.85
C LEU A 160 2.94 9.51 -22.36
N SER A 161 2.64 8.23 -22.17
CA SER A 161 3.62 7.25 -21.69
C SER A 161 4.79 7.08 -22.66
N ASP A 162 4.54 7.08 -23.97
CA ASP A 162 5.60 7.00 -24.98
C ASP A 162 6.55 8.21 -24.90
N ARG A 163 5.99 9.40 -24.69
CA ARG A 163 6.76 10.63 -24.49
C ARG A 163 7.55 10.61 -23.18
N ILE A 164 6.98 10.07 -22.11
CA ILE A 164 7.68 9.91 -20.83
C ILE A 164 8.84 8.92 -20.97
N HIS A 165 8.65 7.75 -21.60
CA HIS A 165 9.74 6.80 -21.86
C HIS A 165 10.85 7.37 -22.77
N ALA A 166 10.51 8.29 -23.68
CA ALA A 166 11.51 9.00 -24.47
C ALA A 166 12.33 10.03 -23.66
N ILE A 167 11.81 10.47 -22.50
CA ILE A 167 12.48 11.40 -21.58
C ILE A 167 13.23 10.60 -20.51
N VAL A 168 12.48 9.91 -19.66
CA VAL A 168 12.95 9.11 -18.52
C VAL A 168 13.17 7.71 -19.06
N VAL A 169 14.45 7.30 -19.18
CA VAL A 169 14.82 5.99 -19.75
C VAL A 169 14.22 4.85 -18.95
#